data_AF-A0A0E0PTU0-F1
#
_entry.id   AF-A0A0E0PTU0-F1
#
_cell.length_a   1.000
_cell.length_b   1.000
_cell.length_c   1.000
_cell.angle_alpha   90.00
_cell.angle_beta   90.00
_cell.angle_gamma   90.00
#
_symmetry.space_group_name_H-M   'P 1'
#
loop_
_entity.id
_entity.type
_entity.pdbx_description
1 polymer ?
#
loop_
_entity_poly.entity_id
_entity_poly.type
_entity_poly.pdbx_seq_one_letter_code
_entity_poly.pdbx_strand_id
1 'polypeptide(L)'
;MAPVVSRGGGGGGRAMGAKERKEAAQREKDAGDEAYGEELYKRAAAHYAAAADLDPGDISCLIKRAKANFSMNKCEECVADCDEALGRRRRRRDARCGCDEKLAADALFLKALALLNLAVCAADHEPAITALEGSLELRPGSKETRAKLEMAKRNRDAFAEQERLDQEAAKTHRDNGLELLRKKKYKEAEMQFTEAIKRNPRYPKNFSDRARCLIELNSLPKALEDANRCIELDDTLGMGYLRKGLVQIAMAKYEDAIATLVDGLKHDPQNLSIHNGLRECAARIKMAKDSDAIAKDLTKHQRKIECLHKQLNEGENKASKERSRRMKSEKLVKTLSSQVEQLRSANERNANLERKLSECREPDGHTYEAKFIRDWFRRGHNTSPITNVELEHKKLLPNHIKRLKINQARSPRIRRASWMSLGMMVTRLAWMAHSAATAELWKRRSVLKSWAISRTRRWKGSLRMSSSVLFWYLRISRSATVPGLKRWGFFTPPVAGADLRAALVASCFLGAFPPVDLRAVCFVRAIEEERRGELDAAELWI
;
A
#
# COMPACT_ATOMS: atom_id res chain seq x y z
N MET A 1 -66.60 49.81 31.39
CA MET A 1 -67.79 49.10 30.90
C MET A 1 -67.58 48.80 29.42
N ALA A 2 -67.34 47.55 29.08
CA ALA A 2 -67.28 47.08 27.69
C ALA A 2 -68.68 46.65 27.24
N PRO A 3 -69.11 46.91 25.99
CA PRO A 3 -70.35 46.35 25.49
C PRO A 3 -70.14 44.98 24.84
N VAL A 4 -71.18 44.19 24.98
CA VAL A 4 -71.31 42.75 24.76
C VAL A 4 -71.32 42.39 23.27
N VAL A 5 -70.62 41.31 22.95
CA VAL A 5 -70.61 40.62 21.65
C VAL A 5 -71.98 39.96 21.41
N SER A 6 -72.71 40.43 20.39
CA SER A 6 -73.89 39.75 19.85
C SER A 6 -73.45 38.73 18.79
N ARG A 7 -73.53 37.45 19.13
CA ARG A 7 -73.48 36.33 18.18
C ARG A 7 -74.83 36.24 17.44
N GLY A 8 -74.93 36.85 16.26
CA GLY A 8 -75.84 36.40 15.20
C GLY A 8 -75.10 35.36 14.38
N GLY A 9 -75.54 34.11 14.23
CA GLY A 9 -76.81 33.70 13.64
C GLY A 9 -76.43 32.59 12.66
N GLY A 10 -76.56 31.34 13.08
CA GLY A 10 -76.21 30.18 12.28
C GLY A 10 -77.06 30.10 11.02
N GLY A 11 -76.43 30.28 9.86
CA GLY A 11 -77.03 29.98 8.56
C GLY A 11 -77.17 28.47 8.39
N GLY A 12 -78.31 27.92 8.81
CA GLY A 12 -78.72 26.59 8.43
C GLY A 12 -79.00 26.55 6.93
N GLY A 13 -78.10 25.94 6.16
CA GLY A 13 -78.34 25.63 4.76
C GLY A 13 -79.54 24.69 4.65
N ARG A 14 -80.66 25.19 4.10
CA ARG A 14 -81.80 24.33 3.74
C ARG A 14 -81.31 23.27 2.76
N ALA A 15 -81.39 21.99 3.15
CA ALA A 15 -81.16 20.89 2.22
C ALA A 15 -82.19 21.00 1.08
N MET A 16 -81.71 21.21 -0.16
CA MET A 16 -82.59 21.40 -1.33
C MET A 16 -83.62 20.27 -1.46
N GLY A 17 -84.86 20.61 -1.83
CA GLY A 17 -85.92 19.64 -2.06
C GLY A 17 -85.58 18.68 -3.22
N ALA A 18 -86.16 17.48 -3.23
CA ALA A 18 -85.90 16.49 -4.29
C ALA A 18 -86.30 16.98 -5.70
N LYS A 19 -87.36 17.80 -5.79
CA LYS A 19 -87.80 18.43 -7.05
C LYS A 19 -86.84 19.53 -7.50
N GLU A 20 -86.42 20.39 -6.57
CA GLU A 20 -85.44 21.47 -6.83
C GLU A 20 -84.09 20.89 -7.29
N ARG A 21 -83.65 19.78 -6.69
CA ARG A 21 -82.45 19.05 -7.12
C ARG A 21 -82.55 18.54 -8.56
N LYS A 22 -83.69 17.99 -8.96
CA LYS A 22 -83.93 17.53 -10.35
C LYS A 22 -83.97 18.70 -11.34
N GLU A 23 -84.61 19.80 -10.99
CA GLU A 23 -84.62 21.01 -11.82
C GLU A 23 -83.22 21.63 -11.96
N ALA A 24 -82.44 21.67 -10.87
CA ALA A 24 -81.05 22.09 -10.91
C ALA A 24 -80.17 21.14 -11.75
N ALA A 25 -80.36 19.83 -11.63
CA ALA A 25 -79.65 18.84 -12.45
C ALA A 25 -79.94 19.00 -13.95
N GLN A 26 -81.18 19.32 -14.31
CA GLN A 26 -81.56 19.58 -15.70
C GLN A 26 -80.90 20.87 -16.24
N ARG A 27 -80.83 21.95 -15.45
CA ARG A 27 -80.12 23.18 -15.84
C ARG A 27 -78.64 22.94 -16.11
N GLU A 28 -77.97 22.19 -15.24
CA GLU A 28 -76.56 21.81 -15.42
C GLU A 28 -76.39 20.92 -16.66
N LYS A 29 -77.32 20.01 -16.93
CA LYS A 29 -77.32 19.18 -18.13
C LYS A 29 -77.45 20.01 -19.40
N ASP A 30 -78.38 20.98 -19.44
CA ASP A 30 -78.59 21.86 -20.59
C ASP A 30 -77.37 22.76 -20.83
N ALA A 31 -76.77 23.32 -19.77
CA ALA A 31 -75.52 24.06 -19.85
C ALA A 31 -74.34 23.19 -20.35
N GLY A 32 -74.33 21.91 -19.97
CA GLY A 32 -73.39 20.92 -20.47
C GLY A 32 -73.58 20.61 -21.97
N ASP A 33 -74.84 20.52 -22.43
CA ASP A 33 -75.17 20.31 -23.85
C ASP A 33 -74.77 21.51 -24.71
N GLU A 34 -75.02 22.74 -24.23
CA GLU A 34 -74.56 23.98 -24.87
C GLU A 34 -73.03 24.02 -24.98
N ALA A 35 -72.32 23.80 -23.88
CA ALA A 35 -70.85 23.75 -23.88
C ALA A 35 -70.30 22.62 -24.76
N TYR A 36 -71.02 21.50 -24.89
CA TYR A 36 -70.63 20.41 -25.79
C TYR A 36 -70.79 20.81 -27.27
N GLY A 37 -71.86 21.53 -27.60
CA GLY A 37 -72.09 22.08 -28.95
C GLY A 37 -71.04 23.14 -29.35
N GLU A 38 -70.51 23.86 -28.38
CA GLU A 38 -69.38 24.80 -28.55
C GLU A 38 -67.99 24.11 -28.54
N GLU A 39 -67.94 22.78 -28.52
CA GLU A 39 -66.71 21.96 -28.43
C GLU A 39 -65.86 22.23 -27.16
N LEU A 40 -66.44 22.86 -26.14
CA LEU A 40 -65.81 23.10 -24.83
C LEU A 40 -65.93 21.85 -23.94
N TYR A 41 -65.39 20.72 -24.40
CA TYR A 41 -65.59 19.40 -23.79
C TYR A 41 -65.20 19.31 -22.31
N LYS A 42 -64.17 20.05 -21.87
CA LYS A 42 -63.78 20.12 -20.45
C LYS A 42 -64.86 20.76 -19.59
N ARG A 43 -65.45 21.86 -20.08
CA ARG A 43 -66.52 22.58 -19.39
C ARG A 43 -67.81 21.76 -19.41
N ALA A 44 -68.13 21.13 -20.55
CA ALA A 44 -69.25 20.20 -20.67
C ALA A 44 -69.14 19.04 -19.67
N ALA A 45 -67.97 18.39 -19.57
CA ALA A 45 -67.74 17.30 -18.63
C ALA A 45 -67.92 17.73 -17.15
N ALA A 46 -67.54 18.97 -16.81
CA ALA A 46 -67.75 19.53 -15.46
C ALA A 46 -69.25 19.74 -15.17
N HIS A 47 -70.00 20.33 -16.10
CA HIS A 47 -71.45 20.49 -15.97
C HIS A 47 -72.17 19.14 -15.88
N TYR A 48 -71.78 18.14 -16.69
CA TYR A 48 -72.36 16.79 -16.58
C TYR A 48 -71.99 16.08 -15.28
N ALA A 49 -70.80 16.31 -14.72
CA ALA A 49 -70.43 15.80 -13.40
C ALA A 49 -71.32 16.41 -12.32
N ALA A 50 -71.49 17.74 -12.31
CA ALA A 50 -72.38 18.43 -11.38
C ALA A 50 -73.82 17.94 -11.49
N ALA A 51 -74.33 17.74 -12.71
CA ALA A 51 -75.65 17.17 -12.94
C ALA A 51 -75.80 15.74 -12.38
N ALA A 52 -74.77 14.90 -12.57
CA ALA A 52 -74.76 13.51 -12.08
C ALA A 52 -74.66 13.39 -10.55
N ASP A 53 -74.14 14.42 -9.87
CA ASP A 53 -74.09 14.53 -8.40
C ASP A 53 -75.44 15.00 -7.83
N LEU A 54 -76.12 15.91 -8.55
CA LEU A 54 -77.44 16.43 -8.16
C LEU A 54 -78.57 15.40 -8.35
N ASP A 55 -78.49 14.59 -9.41
CA ASP A 55 -79.40 13.45 -9.62
C ASP A 55 -78.62 12.15 -9.91
N PRO A 56 -78.25 11.38 -8.86
CA PRO A 56 -77.64 10.06 -9.04
C PRO A 56 -78.55 9.03 -9.74
N GLY A 57 -79.84 9.35 -9.83
CA GLY A 57 -80.90 8.63 -10.52
C GLY A 57 -80.95 8.88 -12.03
N ASP A 58 -80.09 9.70 -12.63
CA ASP A 58 -80.00 9.82 -14.10
C ASP A 58 -78.66 9.26 -14.60
N ILE A 59 -78.70 8.14 -15.35
CA ILE A 59 -77.50 7.58 -15.97
C ILE A 59 -77.10 8.34 -17.25
N SER A 60 -78.00 9.14 -17.83
CA SER A 60 -77.74 9.83 -19.09
C SER A 60 -76.69 10.94 -18.93
N CYS A 61 -76.62 11.61 -17.77
CA CYS A 61 -75.57 12.59 -17.48
C CYS A 61 -74.17 11.97 -17.47
N LEU A 62 -74.02 10.77 -16.89
CA LEU A 62 -72.74 10.05 -16.91
C LEU A 62 -72.35 9.61 -18.32
N ILE A 63 -73.30 9.15 -19.14
CA ILE A 63 -73.04 8.79 -20.53
C ILE A 63 -72.63 10.03 -21.35
N LYS A 64 -73.27 11.17 -21.13
CA LYS A 64 -72.88 12.45 -21.77
C LYS A 64 -71.50 12.91 -21.33
N ARG A 65 -71.16 12.76 -20.04
CA ARG A 65 -69.81 13.00 -19.51
C ARG A 65 -68.79 12.08 -20.18
N ALA A 66 -69.09 10.79 -20.29
CA ALA A 66 -68.26 9.81 -20.98
C ALA A 66 -68.02 10.20 -22.44
N LYS A 67 -69.05 10.69 -23.16
CA LYS A 67 -68.91 11.19 -24.54
C LYS A 67 -67.97 12.39 -24.61
N ALA A 68 -68.10 13.36 -23.71
CA ALA A 68 -67.19 14.50 -23.63
C ALA A 68 -65.75 14.06 -23.34
N ASN A 69 -65.56 13.10 -22.43
CA ASN A 69 -64.25 12.51 -22.14
C ASN A 69 -63.67 11.77 -23.35
N PHE A 70 -64.48 11.02 -24.08
CA PHE A 70 -64.06 10.37 -25.31
C PHE A 70 -63.59 11.37 -26.38
N SER A 71 -64.32 12.48 -26.57
CA SER A 71 -63.91 13.57 -27.47
C SER A 71 -62.60 14.26 -27.05
N MET A 72 -62.25 14.21 -25.76
CA MET A 72 -60.96 14.68 -25.23
C MET A 72 -59.85 13.63 -25.28
N ASN A 73 -60.08 12.47 -25.90
CA ASN A 73 -59.18 11.31 -25.91
C ASN A 73 -58.87 10.73 -24.51
N LYS A 74 -59.71 11.04 -23.52
CA LYS A 74 -59.67 10.56 -22.14
C LYS A 74 -60.39 9.22 -22.03
N CYS A 75 -59.82 8.20 -22.66
CA CYS A 75 -60.47 6.90 -22.85
C CYS A 75 -60.65 6.14 -21.52
N GLU A 76 -59.70 6.23 -20.58
CA GLU A 76 -59.83 5.60 -19.26
C GLU A 76 -60.96 6.21 -18.43
N GLU A 77 -61.05 7.55 -18.38
CA GLU A 77 -62.15 8.23 -17.68
C GLU A 77 -63.51 7.96 -18.35
N CYS A 78 -63.54 7.83 -19.68
CA CYS A 78 -64.74 7.42 -20.42
C CYS A 78 -65.21 6.00 -20.01
N VAL A 79 -64.29 5.03 -19.93
CA VAL A 79 -64.61 3.67 -19.49
C VAL A 79 -65.15 3.66 -18.06
N ALA A 80 -64.51 4.41 -17.16
CA ALA A 80 -64.93 4.53 -15.77
C ALA A 80 -66.35 5.12 -15.64
N ASP A 81 -66.64 6.18 -16.41
CA ASP A 81 -67.96 6.81 -16.44
C ASP A 81 -69.05 5.86 -16.96
N CYS A 82 -68.74 5.08 -18.00
CA CYS A 82 -69.64 4.06 -18.53
C CYS A 82 -69.88 2.93 -17.51
N ASP A 83 -68.85 2.47 -16.81
CA ASP A 83 -68.99 1.45 -15.77
C ASP A 83 -69.78 1.92 -14.56
N GLU A 84 -69.57 3.17 -14.14
CA GLU A 84 -70.37 3.80 -13.10
C GLU A 84 -71.83 3.94 -13.55
N ALA A 85 -72.10 4.32 -14.80
CA ALA A 85 -73.47 4.40 -15.34
C ALA A 85 -74.17 3.02 -15.34
N LEU A 86 -73.46 1.96 -15.73
CA LEU A 86 -73.98 0.58 -15.72
C LEU A 86 -74.17 0.06 -14.30
N GLY A 87 -73.28 0.40 -13.34
CA GLY A 87 -73.44 0.13 -11.91
C GLY A 87 -74.66 0.84 -11.32
N ARG A 88 -74.78 2.14 -11.63
CA ARG A 88 -75.99 2.98 -11.69
C ARG A 88 -77.29 2.21 -11.85
N ARG A 89 -77.38 1.64 -13.04
CA ARG A 89 -78.54 0.89 -13.54
C ARG A 89 -78.76 -0.39 -12.77
N ARG A 90 -77.71 -1.20 -12.54
CA ARG A 90 -77.82 -2.50 -11.84
C ARG A 90 -78.33 -2.36 -10.41
N ARG A 91 -77.99 -1.25 -9.71
CA ARG A 91 -78.44 -0.99 -8.33
C ARG A 91 -79.91 -0.57 -8.24
N ARG A 92 -80.56 -0.19 -9.34
CA ARG A 92 -81.98 0.16 -9.35
C ARG A 92 -82.85 -1.10 -9.46
N ARG A 93 -83.79 -1.24 -8.53
CA ARG A 93 -84.69 -2.39 -8.42
C ARG A 93 -85.79 -2.41 -9.51
N ASP A 94 -86.09 -1.24 -10.10
CA ASP A 94 -87.18 -1.02 -11.07
C ASP A 94 -86.71 -1.01 -12.55
N ALA A 95 -85.53 -1.57 -12.83
CA ALA A 95 -84.73 -1.36 -14.06
C ALA A 95 -85.27 -1.93 -15.40
N ARG A 96 -86.58 -2.20 -15.52
CA ARG A 96 -87.21 -2.69 -16.77
C ARG A 96 -87.98 -1.58 -17.50
N CYS A 97 -87.42 -0.37 -17.53
CA CYS A 97 -87.91 0.67 -18.44
C CYS A 97 -87.11 0.61 -19.75
N GLY A 98 -87.78 0.48 -20.90
CA GLY A 98 -87.11 0.35 -22.21
C GLY A 98 -86.24 1.55 -22.62
N CYS A 99 -86.34 2.71 -21.94
CA CYS A 99 -85.42 3.83 -22.13
C CYS A 99 -84.03 3.58 -21.50
N ASP A 100 -83.97 2.88 -20.36
CA ASP A 100 -82.72 2.56 -19.66
C ASP A 100 -81.93 1.48 -20.40
N GLU A 101 -82.60 0.60 -21.15
CA GLU A 101 -81.96 -0.40 -22.02
C GLU A 101 -81.25 0.26 -23.19
N LYS A 102 -81.86 1.28 -23.81
CA LYS A 102 -81.22 2.05 -24.88
C LYS A 102 -80.00 2.81 -24.39
N LEU A 103 -80.11 3.47 -23.24
CA LEU A 103 -79.00 4.19 -22.61
C LEU A 103 -77.88 3.23 -22.18
N ALA A 104 -78.23 2.05 -21.65
CA ALA A 104 -77.24 1.02 -21.32
C ALA A 104 -76.53 0.46 -22.56
N ALA A 105 -77.25 0.25 -23.67
CA ALA A 105 -76.65 -0.13 -24.94
C ALA A 105 -75.68 0.96 -25.45
N ASP A 106 -76.07 2.23 -25.38
CA ASP A 106 -75.22 3.35 -25.78
C ASP A 106 -73.98 3.48 -24.89
N ALA A 107 -74.11 3.23 -23.57
CA ALA A 107 -72.99 3.21 -22.63
C ALA A 107 -72.01 2.08 -22.94
N LEU A 108 -72.50 0.87 -23.21
CA LEU A 108 -71.69 -0.28 -23.60
C LEU A 108 -70.98 -0.06 -24.94
N PHE A 109 -71.68 0.52 -25.92
CA PHE A 109 -71.10 0.87 -27.21
C PHE A 109 -69.99 1.91 -27.06
N LEU A 110 -70.23 2.98 -26.30
CA LEU A 110 -69.24 4.02 -26.04
C LEU A 110 -68.03 3.48 -25.26
N LYS A 111 -68.27 2.63 -24.24
CA LYS A 111 -67.22 1.90 -23.53
C LYS A 111 -66.37 1.08 -24.50
N ALA A 112 -67.01 0.35 -25.41
CA ALA A 112 -66.29 -0.43 -26.41
C ALA A 112 -65.44 0.43 -27.34
N LEU A 113 -65.94 1.59 -27.80
CA LEU A 113 -65.15 2.50 -28.63
C LEU A 113 -63.91 3.03 -27.89
N ALA A 114 -64.07 3.42 -26.62
CA ALA A 114 -62.96 3.83 -25.77
C ALA A 114 -61.93 2.69 -25.57
N LEU A 115 -62.40 1.46 -25.34
CA LEU A 115 -61.55 0.29 -25.22
C LEU A 115 -60.85 -0.06 -26.54
N LEU A 116 -61.50 0.11 -27.69
CA LEU A 116 -60.85 -0.10 -28.99
C LEU A 116 -59.73 0.91 -29.23
N ASN A 117 -59.90 2.18 -28.83
CA ASN A 117 -58.83 3.18 -28.89
C ASN A 117 -57.65 2.82 -27.97
N LEU A 118 -57.93 2.29 -26.76
CA LEU A 118 -56.89 1.81 -25.84
C LEU A 118 -56.22 0.52 -26.34
N ALA A 119 -56.97 -0.36 -27.00
CA ALA A 119 -56.48 -1.64 -27.51
C ALA A 119 -55.45 -1.47 -28.63
N VAL A 120 -55.44 -0.36 -29.36
CA VAL A 120 -54.36 -0.01 -30.31
C VAL A 120 -52.99 -0.01 -29.61
N CYS A 121 -52.95 0.31 -28.31
CA CYS A 121 -51.72 0.33 -27.53
C CYS A 121 -51.49 -0.96 -26.73
N ALA A 122 -52.54 -1.61 -26.23
CA ALA A 122 -52.45 -2.75 -25.31
C ALA A 122 -52.61 -4.13 -25.98
N ALA A 123 -53.02 -4.19 -27.24
CA ALA A 123 -53.36 -5.41 -28.00
C ALA A 123 -54.45 -6.30 -27.37
N ASP A 124 -55.18 -5.80 -26.36
CA ASP A 124 -56.28 -6.52 -25.72
C ASP A 124 -57.64 -6.06 -26.28
N HIS A 125 -58.18 -6.86 -27.20
CA HIS A 125 -59.48 -6.60 -27.83
C HIS A 125 -60.65 -7.26 -27.10
N GLU A 126 -60.42 -8.16 -26.14
CA GLU A 126 -61.48 -8.94 -25.50
C GLU A 126 -62.46 -8.10 -24.67
N PRO A 127 -62.02 -7.13 -23.85
CA PRO A 127 -62.93 -6.23 -23.13
C PRO A 127 -63.84 -5.43 -24.07
N ALA A 128 -63.32 -5.02 -25.23
CA ALA A 128 -64.09 -4.28 -26.23
C ALA A 128 -65.13 -5.18 -26.91
N ILE A 129 -64.74 -6.41 -27.29
CA ILE A 129 -65.64 -7.42 -27.86
C ILE A 129 -66.80 -7.71 -26.90
N THR A 130 -66.49 -7.98 -25.62
CA THR A 130 -67.49 -8.25 -24.59
C THR A 130 -68.49 -7.10 -24.43
N ALA A 131 -67.99 -5.85 -24.44
CA ALA A 131 -68.86 -4.67 -24.36
C ALA A 131 -69.75 -4.49 -25.61
N LEU A 132 -69.24 -4.80 -26.81
CA LEU A 132 -70.03 -4.76 -28.06
C LEU A 132 -71.08 -5.86 -28.10
N GLU A 133 -70.76 -7.07 -27.63
CA GLU A 133 -71.72 -8.18 -27.53
C GLU A 133 -72.85 -7.82 -26.57
N GLY A 134 -72.54 -7.32 -25.37
CA GLY A 134 -73.55 -6.84 -24.43
C GLY A 134 -74.39 -5.67 -24.98
N SER A 135 -73.80 -4.80 -25.80
CA SER A 135 -74.55 -3.75 -26.49
C SER A 135 -75.52 -4.31 -27.54
N LEU A 136 -75.14 -5.37 -28.26
CA LEU A 136 -75.99 -6.02 -29.25
C LEU A 136 -77.11 -6.84 -28.63
N GLU A 137 -76.88 -7.45 -27.47
CA GLU A 137 -77.93 -8.12 -26.70
C GLU A 137 -79.07 -7.16 -26.35
N LEU A 138 -78.73 -5.93 -25.94
CA LEU A 138 -79.71 -4.89 -25.63
C LEU A 138 -80.30 -4.23 -26.89
N ARG A 139 -79.54 -4.15 -27.99
CA ARG A 139 -79.98 -3.55 -29.26
C ARG A 139 -79.55 -4.38 -30.49
N PRO A 140 -80.27 -5.46 -30.84
CA PRO A 140 -79.86 -6.38 -31.92
C PRO A 140 -79.85 -5.76 -33.32
N GLY A 141 -80.64 -4.70 -33.54
CA GLY A 141 -80.78 -4.01 -34.83
C GLY A 141 -79.67 -3.01 -35.18
N SER A 142 -78.70 -2.78 -34.28
CA SER A 142 -77.62 -1.82 -34.52
C SER A 142 -76.60 -2.36 -35.54
N LYS A 143 -76.69 -1.87 -36.79
CA LYS A 143 -75.72 -2.22 -37.85
C LYS A 143 -74.31 -1.75 -37.51
N GLU A 144 -74.19 -0.58 -36.88
CA GLU A 144 -72.90 0.01 -36.49
C GLU A 144 -72.19 -0.83 -35.43
N THR A 145 -72.90 -1.20 -34.35
CA THR A 145 -72.34 -2.05 -33.28
C THR A 145 -71.88 -3.40 -33.83
N ARG A 146 -72.66 -3.99 -34.75
CA ARG A 146 -72.28 -5.24 -35.42
C ARG A 146 -71.02 -5.08 -36.28
N ALA A 147 -70.93 -4.01 -37.07
CA ALA A 147 -69.75 -3.74 -37.89
C ALA A 147 -68.49 -3.55 -37.02
N LYS A 148 -68.61 -2.84 -35.89
CA LYS A 148 -67.51 -2.67 -34.93
C LYS A 148 -67.11 -3.98 -34.24
N LEU A 149 -68.07 -4.85 -33.91
CA LEU A 149 -67.81 -6.17 -33.34
C LEU A 149 -67.01 -7.05 -34.30
N GLU A 150 -67.45 -7.13 -35.55
CA GLU A 150 -66.75 -7.89 -36.59
C GLU A 150 -65.33 -7.36 -36.82
N MET A 151 -65.15 -6.04 -36.83
CA MET A 151 -63.83 -5.41 -36.92
C MET A 151 -62.95 -5.76 -35.71
N ALA A 152 -63.50 -5.70 -34.49
CA ALA A 152 -62.76 -6.04 -33.27
C ALA A 152 -62.31 -7.51 -33.25
N LYS A 153 -63.18 -8.44 -33.65
CA LYS A 153 -62.86 -9.87 -33.78
C LYS A 153 -61.78 -10.12 -34.82
N ARG A 154 -61.90 -9.51 -36.00
CA ARG A 154 -60.87 -9.60 -37.06
C ARG A 154 -59.52 -9.08 -36.60
N ASN A 155 -59.50 -7.93 -35.90
CA ASN A 155 -58.26 -7.38 -35.36
C ASN A 155 -57.63 -8.32 -34.33
N ARG A 156 -58.43 -8.85 -33.38
CA ARG A 156 -57.96 -9.86 -32.42
C ARG A 156 -57.35 -11.07 -33.11
N ASP A 157 -58.07 -11.64 -34.08
CA ASP A 157 -57.61 -12.85 -34.78
C ASP A 157 -56.34 -12.56 -35.60
N ALA A 158 -56.22 -11.36 -36.20
CA ALA A 158 -55.00 -10.92 -36.90
C ALA A 158 -53.81 -10.74 -35.94
N PHE A 159 -54.02 -10.16 -34.75
CA PHE A 159 -52.98 -10.06 -33.71
C PHE A 159 -52.56 -11.43 -33.20
N ALA A 160 -53.50 -12.34 -32.95
CA ALA A 160 -53.21 -13.70 -32.52
C ALA A 160 -52.42 -14.49 -33.58
N GLU A 161 -52.77 -14.34 -34.86
CA GLU A 161 -52.02 -14.95 -35.95
C GLU A 161 -50.62 -14.35 -36.08
N GLN A 162 -50.47 -13.03 -35.94
CA GLN A 162 -49.16 -12.37 -35.95
C GLN A 162 -48.29 -12.86 -34.78
N GLU A 163 -48.85 -12.98 -33.58
CA GLU A 163 -48.15 -13.55 -32.42
C GLU A 163 -47.72 -15.00 -32.69
N ARG A 164 -48.59 -15.81 -33.28
CA ARG A 164 -48.28 -17.20 -33.67
C ARG A 164 -47.10 -17.26 -34.63
N LEU A 165 -47.11 -16.41 -35.66
CA LEU A 165 -46.02 -16.31 -36.64
C LEU A 165 -44.72 -15.84 -35.99
N ASP A 166 -44.78 -14.87 -35.07
CA ASP A 166 -43.61 -14.39 -34.34
C ASP A 166 -43.06 -15.47 -33.38
N GLN A 167 -43.92 -16.26 -32.74
CA GLN A 167 -43.50 -17.40 -31.92
C GLN A 167 -42.84 -18.51 -32.76
N GLU A 168 -43.36 -18.80 -33.94
CA GLU A 168 -42.79 -19.79 -34.87
C GLU A 168 -41.45 -19.32 -35.45
N ALA A 169 -41.36 -18.03 -35.81
CA ALA A 169 -40.11 -17.39 -36.22
C ALA A 169 -39.08 -17.40 -35.07
N ALA A 170 -39.51 -17.10 -33.84
CA ALA A 170 -38.64 -17.14 -32.66
C ALA A 170 -38.08 -18.56 -32.43
N LYS A 171 -38.91 -19.58 -32.57
CA LYS A 171 -38.49 -20.98 -32.47
C LYS A 171 -37.47 -21.34 -33.55
N THR A 172 -37.71 -20.93 -34.78
CA THR A 172 -36.79 -21.16 -35.91
C THR A 172 -35.43 -20.51 -35.66
N HIS A 173 -35.41 -19.24 -35.23
CA HIS A 173 -34.17 -18.55 -34.86
C HIS A 173 -33.46 -19.24 -33.69
N ARG A 174 -34.20 -19.71 -32.69
CA ARG A 174 -33.64 -20.45 -31.56
C ARG A 174 -32.99 -21.76 -32.02
N ASP A 175 -33.65 -22.54 -32.87
CA ASP A 175 -33.13 -23.81 -33.37
C ASP A 175 -31.87 -23.61 -34.21
N ASN A 176 -31.84 -22.57 -35.06
CA ASN A 176 -30.64 -22.14 -35.78
C ASN A 176 -29.51 -21.73 -34.83
N GLY A 177 -29.83 -20.97 -33.78
CA GLY A 177 -28.87 -20.60 -32.73
C GLY A 177 -28.30 -21.81 -32.00
N LEU A 178 -29.12 -22.83 -31.71
CA LEU A 178 -28.68 -24.08 -31.10
C LEU A 178 -27.77 -24.89 -32.03
N GLU A 179 -28.02 -24.88 -33.34
CA GLU A 179 -27.14 -25.52 -34.32
C GLU A 179 -25.78 -24.81 -34.39
N LEU A 180 -25.78 -23.47 -34.40
CA LEU A 180 -24.55 -22.66 -34.37
C LEU A 180 -23.76 -22.87 -33.08
N LEU A 181 -24.44 -23.03 -31.94
CA LEU A 181 -23.84 -23.42 -30.66
C LEU A 181 -23.13 -24.77 -30.75
N ARG A 182 -23.73 -25.77 -31.38
CA ARG A 182 -23.08 -27.08 -31.62
C ARG A 182 -21.84 -26.96 -32.49
N LYS A 183 -21.86 -26.03 -33.46
CA LYS A 183 -20.70 -25.67 -34.31
C LYS A 183 -19.69 -24.74 -33.63
N LYS A 184 -19.88 -24.38 -32.35
CA LYS A 184 -19.04 -23.44 -31.58
C LYS A 184 -18.94 -22.03 -32.19
N LYS A 185 -19.92 -21.63 -33.01
CA LYS A 185 -20.02 -20.30 -33.62
C LYS A 185 -20.80 -19.35 -32.71
N TYR A 186 -20.22 -18.97 -31.58
CA TYR A 186 -20.92 -18.30 -30.49
C TYR A 186 -21.49 -16.91 -30.85
N LYS A 187 -20.75 -16.11 -31.63
CA LYS A 187 -21.19 -14.76 -32.04
C LYS A 187 -22.38 -14.79 -33.00
N GLU A 188 -22.36 -15.72 -33.97
CA GLU A 188 -23.49 -15.94 -34.89
C GLU A 188 -24.72 -16.46 -34.11
N ALA A 189 -24.51 -17.34 -33.14
CA ALA A 189 -25.57 -17.87 -32.28
C ALA A 189 -26.21 -16.78 -31.40
N GLU A 190 -25.41 -15.88 -30.81
CA GLU A 190 -25.90 -14.73 -30.04
C GLU A 190 -26.86 -13.86 -30.86
N MET A 191 -26.54 -13.61 -32.14
CA MET A 191 -27.40 -12.85 -33.04
C MET A 191 -28.74 -13.56 -33.27
N GLN A 192 -28.72 -14.88 -33.53
CA GLN A 192 -29.93 -15.66 -33.72
C GLN A 192 -30.80 -15.67 -32.45
N PHE A 193 -30.23 -15.85 -31.27
CA PHE A 193 -30.99 -15.78 -30.02
C PHE A 193 -31.52 -14.37 -29.74
N THR A 194 -30.80 -13.33 -30.14
CA THR A 194 -31.28 -11.95 -30.00
C THR A 194 -32.51 -11.70 -30.88
N GLU A 195 -32.54 -12.21 -32.11
CA GLU A 195 -33.74 -12.17 -32.95
C GLU A 195 -34.87 -13.02 -32.35
N ALA A 196 -34.58 -14.20 -31.81
CA ALA A 196 -35.57 -15.02 -31.12
C ALA A 196 -36.20 -14.29 -29.91
N ILE A 197 -35.41 -13.53 -29.13
CA ILE A 197 -35.89 -12.74 -27.99
C ILE A 197 -36.75 -11.56 -28.47
N LYS A 198 -36.37 -10.88 -29.56
CA LYS A 198 -37.18 -9.79 -30.12
C LYS A 198 -38.58 -10.25 -30.52
N ARG A 199 -38.67 -11.45 -31.11
CA ARG A 199 -39.93 -12.04 -31.57
C ARG A 199 -40.76 -12.65 -30.45
N ASN A 200 -40.11 -13.28 -29.47
CA ASN A 200 -40.78 -13.80 -28.29
C ASN A 200 -40.01 -13.43 -27.00
N PRO A 201 -40.28 -12.24 -26.43
CA PRO A 201 -39.58 -11.75 -25.24
C PRO A 201 -40.05 -12.42 -23.95
N ARG A 202 -41.12 -13.21 -23.99
CA ARG A 202 -41.68 -13.91 -22.82
C ARG A 202 -41.15 -15.32 -22.65
N TYR A 203 -40.34 -15.82 -23.59
CA TYR A 203 -39.86 -17.19 -23.52
C TYR A 203 -38.52 -17.30 -22.77
N PRO A 204 -38.49 -17.86 -21.54
CA PRO A 204 -37.31 -17.83 -20.66
C PRO A 204 -36.10 -18.56 -21.26
N LYS A 205 -36.36 -19.65 -22.00
CA LYS A 205 -35.30 -20.48 -22.56
C LYS A 205 -34.43 -19.75 -23.58
N ASN A 206 -34.98 -18.76 -24.30
CA ASN A 206 -34.20 -17.94 -25.24
C ASN A 206 -33.11 -17.15 -24.51
N PHE A 207 -33.41 -16.59 -23.34
CA PHE A 207 -32.43 -15.90 -22.50
C PHE A 207 -31.38 -16.86 -21.94
N SER A 208 -31.77 -18.05 -21.47
CA SER A 208 -30.82 -19.07 -21.01
C SER A 208 -29.86 -19.53 -22.12
N ASP A 209 -30.36 -19.67 -23.36
CA ASP A 209 -29.53 -20.08 -24.50
C ASP A 209 -28.60 -18.97 -24.96
N ARG A 210 -29.06 -17.70 -24.96
CA ARG A 210 -28.18 -16.54 -25.21
C ARG A 210 -27.12 -16.36 -24.11
N ALA A 211 -27.50 -16.51 -22.85
CA ALA A 211 -26.57 -16.46 -21.71
C ALA A 211 -25.44 -17.49 -21.88
N ARG A 212 -25.76 -18.69 -22.38
CA ARG A 212 -24.76 -19.70 -22.71
C ARG A 212 -23.74 -19.19 -23.74
N CYS A 213 -24.20 -18.59 -24.83
CA CYS A 213 -23.30 -17.98 -25.82
C CYS A 213 -22.43 -16.89 -25.21
N LEU A 214 -23.03 -16.02 -24.38
CA LEU A 214 -22.33 -14.89 -23.77
C LEU A 214 -21.25 -15.32 -22.77
N ILE A 215 -21.47 -16.42 -22.02
CA ILE A 215 -20.44 -17.03 -21.16
C ILE A 215 -19.24 -17.46 -21.99
N GLU A 216 -19.47 -18.17 -23.10
CA GLU A 216 -18.41 -18.64 -24.01
C GLU A 216 -17.67 -17.48 -24.70
N LEU A 217 -18.37 -16.36 -24.95
CA LEU A 217 -17.80 -15.11 -25.46
C LEU A 217 -17.15 -14.25 -24.37
N ASN A 218 -17.10 -14.72 -23.12
CA ASN A 218 -16.59 -14.00 -21.95
C ASN A 218 -17.27 -12.64 -21.69
N SER A 219 -18.52 -12.47 -22.16
CA SER A 219 -19.36 -11.29 -21.95
C SER A 219 -20.21 -11.44 -20.69
N LEU A 220 -19.54 -11.60 -19.54
CA LEU A 220 -20.15 -12.02 -18.27
C LEU A 220 -21.27 -11.09 -17.73
N PRO A 221 -21.16 -9.74 -17.80
CA PRO A 221 -22.24 -8.87 -17.29
C PRO A 221 -23.55 -9.05 -18.03
N LYS A 222 -23.52 -9.12 -19.38
CA LYS A 222 -24.70 -9.37 -20.20
C LYS A 222 -25.28 -10.77 -19.96
N ALA A 223 -24.42 -11.76 -19.77
CA ALA A 223 -24.85 -13.11 -19.45
C ALA A 223 -25.58 -13.18 -18.09
N LEU A 224 -25.15 -12.37 -17.12
CA LEU A 224 -25.80 -12.26 -15.81
C LEU A 224 -27.18 -11.62 -15.92
N GLU A 225 -27.31 -10.55 -16.71
CA GLU A 225 -28.60 -9.92 -17.01
C GLU A 225 -29.57 -10.92 -17.65
N ASP A 226 -29.13 -11.68 -18.65
CA ASP A 226 -29.95 -12.71 -19.29
C ASP A 226 -30.35 -13.83 -18.34
N ALA A 227 -29.42 -14.29 -17.49
CA ALA A 227 -29.71 -15.32 -16.51
C ALA A 227 -30.72 -14.84 -15.45
N ASN A 228 -30.61 -13.60 -14.98
CA ASN A 228 -31.61 -13.00 -14.10
C ASN A 228 -32.96 -12.86 -14.80
N ARG A 229 -32.97 -12.39 -16.05
CA ARG A 229 -34.22 -12.26 -16.82
C ARG A 229 -34.90 -13.61 -17.05
N CYS A 230 -34.12 -14.66 -17.24
CA CYS A 230 -34.63 -16.03 -17.34
C CYS A 230 -35.37 -16.43 -16.06
N ILE A 231 -34.80 -16.17 -14.89
CA ILE A 231 -35.40 -16.46 -13.58
C ILE A 231 -36.64 -15.58 -13.31
N GLU A 232 -36.62 -14.30 -13.72
CA GLU A 232 -37.78 -13.41 -13.60
C GLU A 232 -38.98 -13.87 -14.43
N LEU A 233 -38.73 -14.47 -15.60
CA LEU A 233 -39.78 -14.96 -16.50
C LEU A 233 -40.31 -16.33 -16.06
N ASP A 234 -39.45 -17.20 -15.53
CA ASP A 234 -39.80 -18.52 -15.03
C ASP A 234 -38.84 -18.92 -13.91
N ASP A 235 -39.32 -18.77 -12.67
CA ASP A 235 -38.59 -19.09 -11.45
C ASP A 235 -38.49 -20.60 -11.18
N THR A 236 -39.28 -21.41 -11.90
CA THR A 236 -39.26 -22.88 -11.79
C THR A 236 -38.19 -23.50 -12.70
N LEU A 237 -37.69 -22.74 -13.67
CA LEU A 237 -36.70 -23.22 -14.64
C LEU A 237 -35.30 -23.27 -14.02
N GLY A 238 -34.90 -24.46 -13.54
CA GLY A 238 -33.55 -24.72 -12.99
C GLY A 238 -32.39 -24.30 -13.91
N MET A 239 -32.61 -24.24 -15.23
CA MET A 239 -31.61 -23.76 -16.19
C MET A 239 -31.23 -22.28 -16.00
N GLY A 240 -32.16 -21.43 -15.54
CA GLY A 240 -31.86 -20.02 -15.24
C GLY A 240 -30.83 -19.89 -14.10
N TYR A 241 -31.06 -20.61 -13.00
CA TYR A 241 -30.12 -20.70 -11.87
C TYR A 241 -28.78 -21.30 -12.28
N LEU A 242 -28.80 -22.35 -13.11
CA LEU A 242 -27.57 -22.94 -13.66
C LEU A 242 -26.77 -21.91 -14.44
N ARG A 243 -27.39 -21.14 -15.35
CA ARG A 243 -26.70 -20.11 -16.13
C ARG A 243 -26.13 -19.03 -15.22
N LYS A 244 -26.90 -18.54 -14.25
CA LYS A 244 -26.45 -17.54 -13.27
C LYS A 244 -25.25 -18.04 -12.46
N GLY A 245 -25.33 -19.28 -11.95
CA GLY A 245 -24.24 -19.94 -11.23
C GLY A 245 -22.97 -20.07 -12.08
N LEU A 246 -23.10 -20.49 -13.35
CA LEU A 246 -21.95 -20.56 -14.27
C LEU A 246 -21.32 -19.20 -14.54
N VAL A 247 -22.12 -18.13 -14.69
CA VAL A 247 -21.60 -16.76 -14.82
C VAL A 247 -20.86 -16.35 -13.54
N GLN A 248 -21.39 -16.63 -12.36
CA GLN A 248 -20.74 -16.30 -11.08
C GLN A 248 -19.43 -17.08 -10.90
N ILE A 249 -19.38 -18.36 -11.29
CA ILE A 249 -18.14 -19.16 -11.34
C ILE A 249 -17.10 -18.50 -12.26
N ALA A 250 -17.52 -18.08 -13.46
CA ALA A 250 -16.64 -17.39 -14.40
C ALA A 250 -16.15 -16.03 -13.87
N MET A 251 -16.96 -15.35 -13.04
CA MET A 251 -16.58 -14.13 -12.32
C MET A 251 -15.78 -14.38 -11.03
N ALA A 252 -15.42 -15.63 -10.73
CA ALA A 252 -14.74 -16.07 -9.50
C ALA A 252 -15.49 -15.74 -8.19
N LYS A 253 -16.82 -15.61 -8.24
CA LYS A 253 -17.70 -15.41 -7.09
C LYS A 253 -18.29 -16.75 -6.65
N TYR A 254 -17.46 -17.62 -6.07
CA TYR A 254 -17.82 -19.01 -5.82
C TYR A 254 -18.88 -19.19 -4.72
N GLU A 255 -18.86 -18.34 -3.69
CA GLU A 255 -19.84 -18.36 -2.60
C GLU A 255 -21.25 -18.00 -3.11
N ASP A 256 -21.36 -16.93 -3.89
CA ASP A 256 -22.61 -16.51 -4.54
C ASP A 256 -23.13 -17.56 -5.53
N ALA A 257 -22.21 -18.21 -6.26
CA ALA A 257 -22.52 -19.30 -7.17
C ALA A 257 -23.11 -20.51 -6.44
N ILE A 258 -22.55 -20.89 -5.29
CA ILE A 258 -23.09 -21.98 -4.47
C ILE A 258 -24.51 -21.65 -4.00
N ALA A 259 -24.73 -20.45 -3.46
CA ALA A 259 -26.07 -20.04 -3.02
C ALA A 259 -27.09 -20.13 -4.15
N THR A 260 -26.74 -19.59 -5.32
CA THR A 260 -27.61 -19.59 -6.51
C THR A 260 -27.87 -21.00 -7.04
N LEU A 261 -26.87 -21.88 -7.09
CA LEU A 261 -27.02 -23.26 -7.55
C LEU A 261 -27.82 -24.11 -6.57
N VAL A 262 -27.68 -23.88 -5.25
CA VAL A 262 -28.51 -24.51 -4.21
C VAL A 262 -29.97 -24.10 -4.36
N ASP A 263 -30.24 -22.83 -4.63
CA ASP A 263 -31.60 -22.38 -4.95
C ASP A 263 -32.14 -23.07 -6.22
N GLY A 264 -31.31 -23.21 -7.26
CA GLY A 264 -31.65 -23.98 -8.45
C GLY A 264 -32.00 -25.45 -8.18
N LEU A 265 -31.32 -26.11 -7.25
CA LEU A 265 -31.63 -27.49 -6.83
C LEU A 265 -32.98 -27.62 -6.12
N LYS A 266 -33.54 -26.56 -5.54
CA LYS A 266 -34.89 -26.59 -4.96
C LYS A 266 -35.95 -26.80 -6.04
N HIS A 267 -35.71 -26.26 -7.24
CA HIS A 267 -36.63 -26.34 -8.38
C HIS A 267 -36.34 -27.57 -9.26
N ASP A 268 -35.07 -27.92 -9.45
CA ASP A 268 -34.65 -29.10 -10.22
C ASP A 268 -33.58 -29.92 -9.47
N PRO A 269 -34.00 -30.77 -8.50
CA PRO A 269 -33.08 -31.51 -7.63
C PRO A 269 -32.19 -32.52 -8.36
N GLN A 270 -32.64 -33.01 -9.52
CA GLN A 270 -31.96 -34.07 -10.29
C GLN A 270 -31.06 -33.50 -11.39
N ASN A 271 -30.90 -32.18 -11.46
CA ASN A 271 -30.09 -31.56 -12.50
C ASN A 271 -28.59 -31.84 -12.30
N LEU A 272 -28.04 -32.78 -13.07
CA LEU A 272 -26.63 -33.13 -13.05
C LEU A 272 -25.70 -31.93 -13.33
N SER A 273 -26.15 -30.97 -14.13
CA SER A 273 -25.33 -29.80 -14.46
C SER A 273 -25.17 -28.87 -13.25
N ILE A 274 -26.22 -28.74 -12.42
CA ILE A 274 -26.16 -27.94 -11.19
C ILE A 274 -25.24 -28.63 -10.17
N HIS A 275 -25.37 -29.95 -9.99
CA HIS A 275 -24.45 -30.73 -9.15
C HIS A 275 -22.98 -30.59 -9.59
N ASN A 276 -22.73 -30.63 -10.91
CA ASN A 276 -21.39 -30.42 -11.45
C ASN A 276 -20.87 -29.00 -11.18
N GLY A 277 -21.71 -27.97 -11.33
CA GLY A 277 -21.35 -26.59 -10.99
C GLY A 277 -21.00 -26.41 -9.51
N LEU A 278 -21.75 -27.05 -8.60
CA LEU A 278 -21.44 -27.05 -7.16
C LEU A 278 -20.10 -27.74 -6.86
N ARG A 279 -19.84 -28.88 -7.51
CA ARG A 279 -18.55 -29.59 -7.39
C ARG A 279 -17.39 -28.74 -7.88
N GLU A 280 -17.57 -28.01 -8.99
CA GLU A 280 -16.56 -27.07 -9.49
C GLU A 280 -16.31 -25.94 -8.48
N CYS A 281 -17.36 -25.32 -7.94
CA CYS A 281 -17.21 -24.28 -6.91
C CYS A 281 -16.41 -24.78 -5.71
N ALA A 282 -16.77 -25.97 -5.19
CA ALA A 282 -16.08 -26.57 -4.04
C ALA A 282 -14.60 -26.85 -4.35
N ALA A 283 -14.28 -27.35 -5.54
CA ALA A 283 -12.90 -27.58 -5.97
C ALA A 283 -12.10 -26.27 -6.07
N ARG A 284 -12.69 -25.21 -6.64
CA ARG A 284 -12.06 -23.88 -6.75
C ARG A 284 -11.78 -23.26 -5.39
N ILE A 285 -12.74 -23.34 -4.46
CA ILE A 285 -12.58 -22.84 -3.09
C ILE A 285 -11.47 -23.62 -2.35
N LYS A 286 -11.42 -24.95 -2.51
CA LYS A 286 -10.34 -25.76 -1.92
C LYS A 286 -8.98 -25.36 -2.48
N MET A 287 -8.85 -25.23 -3.80
CA MET A 287 -7.62 -24.78 -4.45
C MET A 287 -7.19 -23.39 -3.99
N ALA A 288 -8.12 -22.45 -3.79
CA ALA A 288 -7.81 -21.12 -3.28
C ALA A 288 -7.25 -21.20 -1.84
N LYS A 289 -7.84 -22.00 -0.96
CA LYS A 289 -7.34 -22.24 0.40
C LYS A 289 -5.96 -22.90 0.42
N ASP A 290 -5.74 -23.88 -0.45
CA ASP A 290 -4.45 -24.57 -0.58
C ASP A 290 -3.39 -23.60 -1.14
N SER A 291 -3.74 -22.74 -2.10
CA SER A 291 -2.87 -21.68 -2.62
C SER A 291 -2.50 -20.67 -1.54
N ASP A 292 -3.44 -20.27 -0.69
CA ASP A 292 -3.16 -19.38 0.44
C ASP A 292 -2.23 -20.02 1.47
N ALA A 293 -2.37 -21.33 1.71
CA ALA A 293 -1.46 -22.09 2.57
C ALA A 293 -0.05 -22.14 1.97
N ILE A 294 0.06 -22.46 0.67
CA ILE A 294 1.34 -22.48 -0.05
C ILE A 294 1.99 -21.09 -0.05
N ALA A 295 1.24 -20.02 -0.25
CA ALA A 295 1.76 -18.64 -0.21
C ALA A 295 2.31 -18.28 1.18
N LYS A 296 1.64 -18.70 2.26
CA LYS A 296 2.14 -18.53 3.63
C LYS A 296 3.43 -19.32 3.88
N ASP A 297 3.53 -20.54 3.39
CA ASP A 297 4.74 -21.33 3.52
C ASP A 297 5.91 -20.76 2.68
N LEU A 298 5.63 -20.32 1.44
CA LEU A 298 6.63 -19.71 0.57
C LEU A 298 7.21 -18.42 1.19
N THR A 299 6.35 -17.57 1.77
CA THR A 299 6.78 -16.35 2.47
C THR A 299 7.60 -16.65 3.73
N LYS A 300 7.28 -17.74 4.45
CA LYS A 300 8.08 -18.22 5.59
C LYS A 300 9.46 -18.71 5.15
N HIS A 301 9.55 -19.44 4.04
CA HIS A 301 10.82 -19.88 3.46
C HIS A 301 11.65 -18.71 2.94
N GLN A 302 11.03 -17.73 2.26
CA GLN A 302 11.68 -16.50 1.80
C GLN A 302 12.38 -15.76 2.97
N ARG A 303 11.66 -15.56 4.10
CA ARG A 303 12.22 -14.94 5.31
C ARG A 303 13.39 -15.74 5.90
N LYS A 304 13.32 -17.07 5.85
CA LYS A 304 14.40 -17.94 6.34
C LYS A 304 15.65 -17.83 5.46
N ILE A 305 15.48 -17.78 4.13
CA ILE A 305 16.55 -17.55 3.16
C ILE A 305 17.19 -16.18 3.38
N GLU A 306 16.41 -15.11 3.55
CA GLU A 306 16.93 -13.78 3.86
C GLU A 306 17.76 -13.75 5.16
N CYS A 307 17.29 -14.44 6.20
CA CYS A 307 18.03 -14.57 7.46
C CYS A 307 19.37 -15.30 7.26
N LEU A 308 19.37 -16.40 6.51
CA LEU A 308 20.59 -17.16 6.20
C LEU A 308 21.56 -16.32 5.36
N HIS A 309 21.09 -15.60 4.34
CA HIS A 309 21.92 -14.68 3.57
C HIS A 309 22.55 -13.59 4.42
N LYS A 310 21.80 -13.04 5.38
CA LYS A 310 22.34 -12.05 6.33
C LYS A 310 23.44 -12.66 7.20
N GLN A 311 23.24 -13.86 7.73
CA GLN A 311 24.25 -14.57 8.53
C GLN A 311 25.51 -14.88 7.71
N LEU A 312 25.34 -15.27 6.44
CA LEU A 312 26.46 -15.53 5.52
C LEU A 312 27.27 -14.25 5.26
N ASN A 313 26.61 -13.15 4.94
CA ASN A 313 27.25 -11.85 4.75
C ASN A 313 27.96 -11.35 6.02
N GLU A 314 27.38 -11.56 7.20
CA GLU A 314 28.04 -11.26 8.47
C GLU A 314 29.27 -12.13 8.70
N GLY A 315 29.21 -13.42 8.36
CA GLY A 315 30.33 -14.36 8.40
C GLY A 315 31.47 -13.96 7.44
N GLU A 316 31.15 -13.64 6.19
CA GLU A 316 32.13 -13.16 5.20
C GLU A 316 32.79 -11.85 5.63
N ASN A 317 32.02 -10.92 6.18
CA ASN A 317 32.55 -9.67 6.73
C ASN A 317 33.47 -9.92 7.94
N LYS A 318 33.14 -10.87 8.81
CA LYS A 318 34.02 -11.29 9.92
C LYS A 318 35.31 -11.92 9.39
N ALA A 319 35.22 -12.85 8.45
CA ALA A 319 36.38 -13.51 7.83
C ALA A 319 37.27 -12.52 7.06
N SER A 320 36.69 -11.55 6.36
CA SER A 320 37.42 -10.48 5.65
C SER A 320 38.18 -9.57 6.64
N LYS A 321 37.54 -9.17 7.74
CA LYS A 321 38.20 -8.41 8.83
C LYS A 321 39.36 -9.20 9.43
N GLU A 322 39.20 -10.50 9.59
CA GLU A 322 40.24 -11.38 10.15
C GLU A 322 41.43 -11.57 9.18
N ARG A 323 41.17 -11.74 7.88
CA ARG A 323 42.23 -11.73 6.84
C ARG A 323 43.02 -10.42 6.84
N SER A 324 42.35 -9.27 6.98
CA SER A 324 43.02 -7.96 7.08
C SER A 324 43.90 -7.85 8.33
N ARG A 325 43.47 -8.42 9.46
CA ARG A 325 44.28 -8.48 10.70
C ARG A 325 45.52 -9.36 10.51
N ARG A 326 45.40 -10.54 9.89
CA ARG A 326 46.54 -11.44 9.61
C ARG A 326 47.59 -10.80 8.68
N MET A 327 47.14 -10.12 7.62
CA MET A 327 48.03 -9.37 6.73
C MET A 327 48.82 -8.27 7.46
N LYS A 328 48.20 -7.59 8.44
CA LYS A 328 48.89 -6.59 9.26
C LYS A 328 49.92 -7.24 10.20
N SER A 329 49.60 -8.37 10.84
CA SER A 329 50.56 -9.07 11.70
C SER A 329 51.73 -9.65 10.92
N GLU A 330 51.52 -10.21 9.72
CA GLU A 330 52.60 -10.71 8.87
C GLU A 330 53.55 -9.60 8.40
N LYS A 331 53.03 -8.43 8.02
CA LYS A 331 53.86 -7.26 7.71
C LYS A 331 54.72 -6.84 8.90
N LEU A 332 54.16 -6.91 10.11
CA LEU A 332 54.89 -6.59 11.33
C LEU A 332 56.01 -7.61 11.59
N VAL A 333 55.73 -8.90 11.44
CA VAL A 333 56.70 -10.00 11.60
C VAL A 333 57.85 -9.86 10.60
N LYS A 334 57.57 -9.58 9.32
CA LYS A 334 58.62 -9.34 8.30
C LYS A 334 59.49 -8.12 8.63
N THR A 335 58.89 -7.08 9.20
CA THR A 335 59.65 -5.88 9.61
C THR A 335 60.55 -6.19 10.80
N LEU A 336 60.01 -6.90 11.80
CA LEU A 336 60.75 -7.35 12.97
C LEU A 336 61.90 -8.30 12.60
N SER A 337 61.68 -9.26 11.70
CA SER A 337 62.73 -10.17 11.24
C SER A 337 63.87 -9.41 10.55
N SER A 338 63.54 -8.43 9.69
CA SER A 338 64.55 -7.57 9.06
C SER A 338 65.35 -6.76 10.08
N GLN A 339 64.70 -6.23 11.13
CA GLN A 339 65.39 -5.52 12.21
C GLN A 339 66.31 -6.45 13.01
N VAL A 340 65.88 -7.68 13.29
CA VAL A 340 66.73 -8.69 13.96
C VAL A 340 67.94 -9.04 13.10
N GLU A 341 67.77 -9.20 11.79
CA GLU A 341 68.86 -9.45 10.84
C GLU A 341 69.89 -8.30 10.85
N GLN A 342 69.40 -7.06 10.82
CA GLN A 342 70.25 -5.87 10.89
C GLN A 342 71.03 -5.81 12.21
N LEU A 343 70.41 -6.15 13.34
CA LEU A 343 71.05 -6.21 14.65
C LEU A 343 72.10 -7.34 14.70
N ARG A 344 71.81 -8.52 14.15
CA ARG A 344 72.79 -9.63 14.04
C ARG A 344 74.01 -9.21 13.23
N SER A 345 73.82 -8.61 12.05
CA SER A 345 74.91 -8.09 11.22
C SER A 345 75.72 -6.98 11.91
N ALA A 346 75.07 -6.14 12.71
CA ALA A 346 75.76 -5.13 13.51
C ALA A 346 76.59 -5.77 14.64
N ASN A 347 76.07 -6.80 15.30
CA ASN A 347 76.80 -7.55 16.31
C ASN A 347 78.00 -8.29 15.74
N GLU A 348 77.88 -8.93 14.58
CA GLU A 348 79.02 -9.56 13.90
C GLU A 348 80.10 -8.55 13.52
N ARG A 349 79.71 -7.37 13.04
CA ARG A 349 80.63 -6.26 12.79
C ARG A 349 81.34 -5.81 14.06
N ASN A 350 80.62 -5.71 15.18
CA ASN A 350 81.21 -5.37 16.47
C ASN A 350 82.22 -6.44 16.93
N ALA A 351 81.87 -7.73 16.85
CA ALA A 351 82.77 -8.83 17.19
C ALA A 351 84.04 -8.84 16.30
N ASN A 352 83.90 -8.51 15.02
CA ASN A 352 85.04 -8.44 14.09
C ASN A 352 85.94 -7.22 14.38
N LEU A 353 85.37 -6.09 14.81
CA LEU A 353 86.12 -4.92 15.29
C LEU A 353 86.87 -5.23 16.58
N GLU A 354 86.27 -5.97 17.51
CA GLU A 354 86.94 -6.42 18.74
C GLU A 354 88.13 -7.33 18.43
N ARG A 355 87.99 -8.26 17.48
CA ARG A 355 89.09 -9.12 17.02
C ARG A 355 90.25 -8.32 16.40
N LYS A 356 89.95 -7.33 15.56
CA LYS A 356 90.96 -6.40 15.03
C LYS A 356 91.61 -5.54 16.11
N LEU A 357 90.89 -5.24 17.19
CA LEU A 357 91.42 -4.50 18.34
C LEU A 357 92.44 -5.35 19.12
N SER A 358 92.23 -6.67 19.22
CA SER A 358 93.19 -7.58 19.86
C SER A 358 94.47 -7.77 19.03
N GLU A 359 94.40 -7.69 17.70
CA GLU A 359 95.56 -7.85 16.80
C GLU A 359 96.50 -6.61 16.76
N CYS A 360 96.07 -5.45 17.28
CA CYS A 360 96.86 -4.21 17.29
C CYS A 360 97.40 -3.81 18.70
N ARG A 361 97.50 -4.76 19.63
CA ARG A 361 98.04 -4.50 20.99
C ARG A 361 99.57 -4.64 20.97
N GLU A 362 100.31 -3.54 21.19
CA GLU A 362 101.74 -3.59 21.53
C GLU A 362 101.94 -4.13 22.97
N PRO A 363 103.07 -4.81 23.28
CA PRO A 363 103.18 -5.74 24.42
C PRO A 363 103.03 -5.12 25.81
N ASP A 364 103.28 -3.82 25.99
CA ASP A 364 103.27 -3.16 27.30
C ASP A 364 101.94 -2.44 27.63
N GLY A 365 100.99 -2.38 26.69
CA GLY A 365 99.63 -1.92 26.93
C GLY A 365 99.44 -0.43 27.27
N HIS A 366 100.52 0.37 27.27
CA HIS A 366 100.49 1.80 27.59
C HIS A 366 100.70 2.68 26.36
N THR A 367 100.13 3.89 26.35
CA THR A 367 100.25 4.82 25.20
C THR A 367 100.88 6.13 25.65
N TYR A 368 101.98 6.51 24.99
CA TYR A 368 102.76 7.72 25.31
C TYR A 368 102.47 8.86 24.35
N GLU A 369 102.64 10.09 24.84
CA GLU A 369 102.60 11.26 23.97
C GLU A 369 103.84 11.27 23.06
N ALA A 370 103.61 11.39 21.75
CA ALA A 370 104.64 11.11 20.75
C ALA A 370 105.91 11.96 20.85
N LYS A 371 105.82 13.16 21.46
CA LYS A 371 106.96 14.07 21.66
C LYS A 371 107.82 13.62 22.84
N PHE A 372 107.17 13.19 23.93
CA PHE A 372 107.81 12.74 25.16
C PHE A 372 108.64 11.47 24.94
N ILE A 373 108.05 10.44 24.34
CA ILE A 373 108.74 9.15 24.11
C ILE A 373 109.89 9.28 23.09
N ARG A 374 109.78 10.20 22.11
CA ARG A 374 110.89 10.50 21.19
C ARG A 374 112.08 11.16 21.89
N ASP A 375 111.83 11.97 22.91
CA ASP A 375 112.88 12.60 23.71
C ASP A 375 113.52 11.57 24.64
N TRP A 376 112.72 10.66 25.20
CA TRP A 376 113.19 9.54 26.04
C TRP A 376 114.19 8.65 25.30
N PHE A 377 113.86 8.21 24.08
CA PHE A 377 114.79 7.43 23.27
C PHE A 377 116.03 8.22 22.82
N ARG A 378 115.91 9.54 22.61
CA ARG A 378 117.06 10.40 22.25
C ARG A 378 118.06 10.56 23.38
N ARG A 379 117.64 10.39 24.64
CA ARG A 379 118.53 10.39 25.81
C ARG A 379 119.29 9.07 26.02
N GLY A 380 119.13 8.10 25.12
CA GLY A 380 119.88 6.85 25.12
C GLY A 380 119.16 5.68 25.80
N HIS A 381 117.98 5.89 26.37
CA HIS A 381 117.17 4.82 26.96
C HIS A 381 116.50 3.95 25.88
N ASN A 382 116.38 2.65 26.11
CA ASN A 382 115.68 1.69 25.25
C ASN A 382 114.53 0.96 25.97
N THR A 383 114.12 1.46 27.14
CA THR A 383 113.05 0.93 27.97
C THR A 383 111.82 1.85 28.01
N SER A 384 110.68 1.27 28.37
CA SER A 384 109.41 1.97 28.53
C SER A 384 109.47 2.96 29.72
N PRO A 385 109.10 4.25 29.55
CA PRO A 385 109.25 5.27 30.61
C PRO A 385 108.48 5.00 31.91
N ILE A 386 107.47 4.12 31.88
CA ILE A 386 106.62 3.84 33.05
C ILE A 386 106.96 2.49 33.66
N THR A 387 107.05 1.44 32.83
CA THR A 387 107.24 0.08 33.32
C THR A 387 108.71 -0.31 33.39
N ASN A 388 109.59 0.48 32.76
CA ASN A 388 111.04 0.29 32.67
C ASN A 388 111.47 -1.05 32.03
N VAL A 389 110.54 -1.69 31.31
CA VAL A 389 110.77 -2.91 30.51
C VAL A 389 111.32 -2.54 29.14
N GLU A 390 112.23 -3.33 28.60
CA GLU A 390 112.88 -3.09 27.31
C GLU A 390 111.85 -3.11 26.17
N LEU A 391 111.85 -2.07 25.33
CA LEU A 391 110.90 -1.96 24.23
C LEU A 391 111.51 -2.59 22.98
N GLU A 392 110.87 -3.64 22.48
CA GLU A 392 111.37 -4.47 21.38
C GLU A 392 111.62 -3.68 20.08
N HIS A 393 111.01 -2.50 19.90
CA HIS A 393 111.13 -1.70 18.66
C HIS A 393 111.06 -0.19 18.94
N LYS A 394 111.99 0.61 18.38
CA LYS A 394 112.02 2.10 18.55
C LYS A 394 111.03 2.87 17.65
N LYS A 395 110.14 2.17 16.91
CA LYS A 395 109.30 2.76 15.86
C LYS A 395 107.91 3.09 16.42
N LEU A 396 107.61 4.37 16.59
CA LEU A 396 106.33 4.81 17.15
C LEU A 396 105.19 4.64 16.16
N LEU A 397 104.20 3.81 16.51
CA LEU A 397 102.97 3.67 15.72
C LEU A 397 101.96 4.78 16.09
N PRO A 398 101.49 5.57 15.11
CA PRO A 398 100.54 6.64 15.40
C PRO A 398 99.16 6.09 15.80
N ASN A 399 98.64 6.56 16.93
CA ASN A 399 97.37 6.13 17.52
C ASN A 399 96.15 6.73 16.79
N HIS A 400 95.93 6.31 15.54
CA HIS A 400 94.83 6.78 14.68
C HIS A 400 93.46 6.30 15.16
N ILE A 401 93.39 5.20 15.93
CA ILE A 401 92.15 4.51 16.28
C ILE A 401 91.43 5.13 17.48
N LYS A 402 92.13 5.68 18.50
CA LYS A 402 91.47 6.44 19.58
C LYS A 402 90.84 7.76 19.09
N ARG A 403 91.44 8.42 18.10
CA ARG A 403 90.83 9.61 17.45
C ARG A 403 89.56 9.25 16.66
N LEU A 404 89.50 8.05 16.06
CA LEU A 404 88.30 7.52 15.41
C LEU A 404 87.18 7.19 16.42
N LYS A 405 87.48 6.59 17.58
CA LYS A 405 86.48 6.34 18.66
C LYS A 405 85.91 7.63 19.26
N ILE A 406 86.73 8.67 19.46
CA ILE A 406 86.25 9.98 19.96
C ILE A 406 85.38 10.70 18.92
N ASN A 407 85.72 10.59 17.63
CA ASN A 407 84.94 11.20 16.54
C ASN A 407 83.66 10.41 16.19
N GLN A 408 83.64 9.07 16.33
CA GLN A 408 82.43 8.24 16.18
C GLN A 408 81.46 8.39 17.37
N ALA A 409 81.96 8.66 18.58
CA ALA A 409 81.13 8.92 19.76
C ALA A 409 80.36 10.26 19.72
N ARG A 410 80.69 11.18 18.80
CA ARG A 410 79.97 12.45 18.60
C ARG A 410 79.29 12.51 17.23
N SER A 411 78.33 11.63 16.97
CA SER A 411 77.59 11.64 15.71
C SER A 411 76.64 12.86 15.58
N PRO A 412 76.53 13.51 14.40
CA PRO A 412 75.55 14.57 14.13
C PRO A 412 74.07 14.14 14.27
N ARG A 413 73.80 12.82 14.33
CA ARG A 413 72.45 12.25 14.50
C ARG A 413 71.97 12.36 15.95
N ILE A 414 72.86 12.28 16.94
CA ILE A 414 72.48 12.45 18.36
C ILE A 414 72.11 13.92 18.65
N ARG A 415 72.82 14.87 18.05
CA ARG A 415 72.42 16.29 18.07
C ARG A 415 71.08 16.53 17.37
N ARG A 416 70.80 15.88 16.23
CA ARG A 416 69.50 15.99 15.53
C ARG A 416 68.33 15.34 16.28
N ALA A 417 68.54 14.20 16.94
CA ALA A 417 67.50 13.49 17.71
C ALA A 417 67.05 14.29 18.94
N SER A 418 67.98 14.96 19.62
CA SER A 418 67.68 15.88 20.72
C SER A 418 66.90 17.12 20.26
N TRP A 419 67.09 17.59 19.02
CA TRP A 419 66.45 18.80 18.50
C TRP A 419 65.04 18.54 17.93
N MET A 420 64.82 17.37 17.30
CA MET A 420 63.48 16.98 16.81
C MET A 420 62.54 16.60 17.96
N SER A 421 63.03 15.99 19.03
CA SER A 421 62.20 15.65 20.20
C SER A 421 61.75 16.90 20.96
N LEU A 422 62.62 17.92 21.07
CA LEU A 422 62.27 19.20 21.68
C LEU A 422 61.24 19.98 20.85
N GLY A 423 61.41 20.00 19.51
CA GLY A 423 60.46 20.63 18.59
C GLY A 423 59.07 20.00 18.64
N MET A 424 58.97 18.66 18.64
CA MET A 424 57.68 17.97 18.73
C MET A 424 57.00 18.12 20.09
N MET A 425 57.76 18.20 21.19
CA MET A 425 57.19 18.48 22.53
C MET A 425 56.56 19.87 22.60
N VAL A 426 57.22 20.89 22.05
CA VAL A 426 56.70 22.27 22.05
C VAL A 426 55.42 22.38 21.20
N THR A 427 55.36 21.71 20.05
CA THR A 427 54.18 21.74 19.17
C THR A 427 52.99 20.98 19.76
N ARG A 428 53.21 19.84 20.43
CA ARG A 428 52.13 19.08 21.10
C ARG A 428 51.60 19.78 22.36
N LEU A 429 52.46 20.45 23.14
CA LEU A 429 52.02 21.25 24.28
C LEU A 429 51.23 22.49 23.85
N ALA A 430 51.60 23.13 22.74
CA ALA A 430 50.85 24.25 22.15
C ALA A 430 49.47 23.81 21.62
N TRP A 431 49.38 22.62 21.01
CA TRP A 431 48.13 22.04 20.53
C TRP A 431 47.18 21.68 21.69
N MET A 432 47.69 21.04 22.75
CA MET A 432 46.89 20.71 23.94
C MET A 432 46.40 21.96 24.70
N ALA A 433 47.16 23.06 24.70
CA ALA A 433 46.74 24.33 25.29
C ALA A 433 45.67 25.08 24.47
N HIS A 434 45.42 24.67 23.22
CA HIS A 434 44.37 25.21 22.35
C HIS A 434 43.03 24.46 22.52
N SER A 435 43.08 23.16 22.81
CA SER A 435 41.91 22.27 22.90
C SER A 435 41.22 22.22 24.28
N ALA A 436 41.57 23.09 25.23
CA ALA A 436 41.02 23.10 26.58
C ALA A 436 39.81 24.05 26.71
N ALA A 437 38.61 23.50 26.93
CA ALA A 437 37.34 24.24 26.90
C ALA A 437 36.66 24.49 28.28
N THR A 438 37.24 24.03 29.40
CA THR A 438 36.64 24.19 30.74
C THR A 438 37.39 25.20 31.63
N ALA A 439 36.67 25.86 32.55
CA ALA A 439 37.20 26.93 33.40
C ALA A 439 38.34 26.50 34.34
N GLU A 440 38.37 25.23 34.76
CA GLU A 440 39.44 24.68 35.61
C GLU A 440 40.73 24.41 34.83
N LEU A 441 40.63 24.10 33.53
CA LEU A 441 41.77 23.97 32.62
C LEU A 441 42.33 25.34 32.17
N TRP A 442 41.56 26.42 32.30
CA TRP A 442 42.02 27.78 32.00
C TRP A 442 43.12 28.28 32.96
N LYS A 443 43.05 27.94 34.26
CA LYS A 443 44.13 28.24 35.23
C LYS A 443 45.45 27.54 34.84
N ARG A 444 45.38 26.34 34.26
CA ARG A 444 46.57 25.58 33.79
C ARG A 444 47.15 26.13 32.48
N ARG A 445 46.37 26.86 31.69
CA ARG A 445 46.79 27.51 30.43
C ARG A 445 47.84 28.61 30.64
N SER A 446 47.73 29.36 31.75
CA SER A 446 48.71 30.38 32.16
C SER A 446 50.07 29.75 32.51
N VAL A 447 50.07 28.69 33.32
CA VAL A 447 51.28 27.99 33.77
C VAL A 447 52.03 27.35 32.59
N LEU A 448 51.31 26.72 31.67
CA LEU A 448 51.90 26.09 30.48
C LEU A 448 52.50 27.11 29.49
N LYS A 449 51.87 28.28 29.33
CA LYS A 449 52.43 29.38 28.51
C LYS A 449 53.70 29.97 29.14
N SER A 450 53.72 30.18 30.45
CA SER A 450 54.91 30.67 31.16
C SER A 450 56.07 29.67 31.12
N TRP A 451 55.79 28.37 31.17
CA TRP A 451 56.80 27.30 31.06
C TRP A 451 57.39 27.20 29.64
N ALA A 452 56.57 27.43 28.60
CA ALA A 452 57.01 27.50 27.21
C ALA A 452 57.90 28.74 26.95
N ILE A 453 57.53 29.92 27.48
CA ILE A 453 58.28 31.18 27.33
C ILE A 453 59.61 31.15 28.12
N SER A 454 59.65 30.53 29.30
CA SER A 454 60.88 30.37 30.09
C SER A 454 61.92 29.49 29.38
N ARG A 455 61.49 28.50 28.59
CA ARG A 455 62.40 27.61 27.85
C ARG A 455 62.88 28.20 26.53
N THR A 456 62.10 29.07 25.87
CA THR A 456 62.51 29.74 24.62
C THR A 456 63.48 30.90 24.85
N ARG A 457 63.45 31.59 26.01
CA ARG A 457 64.41 32.67 26.32
C ARG A 457 65.86 32.21 26.60
N ARG A 458 66.10 30.92 26.85
CA ARG A 458 67.46 30.36 27.04
C ARG A 458 68.17 29.99 25.73
N TRP A 459 67.60 30.33 24.58
CA TRP A 459 68.09 29.89 23.27
C TRP A 459 68.72 31.05 22.48
N LYS A 460 70.01 30.94 22.13
CA LYS A 460 70.79 31.89 21.31
C LYS A 460 71.31 31.21 20.02
N GLY A 461 70.42 30.78 19.12
CA GLY A 461 70.80 30.12 17.84
C GLY A 461 69.86 30.47 16.69
N SER A 462 70.39 30.61 15.47
CA SER A 462 69.63 31.08 14.28
C SER A 462 68.91 29.93 13.55
N LEU A 463 67.66 30.17 13.12
CA LEU A 463 66.88 29.25 12.30
C LEU A 463 67.15 29.49 10.82
N ARG A 464 67.77 28.52 10.15
CA ARG A 464 67.87 28.46 8.69
C ARG A 464 67.26 27.14 8.19
N MET A 465 65.93 27.08 8.09
CA MET A 465 65.23 26.05 7.29
C MET A 465 63.95 26.65 6.72
N SER A 466 64.04 27.06 5.45
CA SER A 466 63.01 27.66 4.60
C SER A 466 62.36 26.59 3.72
N SER A 467 61.41 25.81 4.26
CA SER A 467 60.36 25.08 3.51
C SER A 467 59.66 24.06 4.42
N SER A 468 58.74 24.52 5.27
CA SER A 468 57.83 23.62 5.98
C SER A 468 56.42 24.20 5.96
N VAL A 469 55.48 23.36 5.53
CA VAL A 469 54.02 23.58 5.43
C VAL A 469 53.40 24.09 6.76
N LEU A 470 54.13 24.01 7.88
CA LEU A 470 53.76 24.60 9.17
C LEU A 470 53.81 26.14 9.22
N PHE A 471 54.55 26.81 8.34
CA PHE A 471 54.57 28.28 8.26
C PHE A 471 53.26 28.84 7.67
N TRP A 472 52.59 28.08 6.79
CA TRP A 472 51.34 28.49 6.15
C TRP A 472 50.10 28.21 7.01
N TYR A 473 50.10 27.19 7.87
CA TYR A 473 48.95 26.86 8.72
C TYR A 473 48.72 27.86 9.88
N LEU A 474 49.76 28.57 10.34
CA LEU A 474 49.64 29.53 11.45
C LEU A 474 49.03 30.89 11.03
N ARG A 475 49.00 31.20 9.73
CA ARG A 475 48.49 32.49 9.22
C ARG A 475 47.02 32.46 8.78
N ILE A 476 46.46 31.28 8.53
CA ILE A 476 45.08 31.10 8.03
C ILE A 476 44.04 30.94 9.17
N SER A 477 44.45 30.64 10.41
CA SER A 477 43.53 30.54 11.56
C SER A 477 43.13 31.86 12.22
N ARG A 478 43.33 33.02 11.58
CA ARG A 478 42.80 34.33 12.05
C ARG A 478 41.57 34.83 11.26
N SER A 479 41.03 34.04 10.35
CA SER A 479 39.92 34.48 9.48
C SER A 479 38.95 33.32 9.18
N ALA A 480 38.14 32.96 10.18
CA ALA A 480 36.85 32.27 10.01
C ALA A 480 36.06 32.28 11.34
N THR A 481 35.50 33.43 11.70
CA THR A 481 34.23 33.54 12.45
C THR A 481 33.10 33.36 11.41
N VAL A 482 31.99 32.65 11.60
CA VAL A 482 30.84 32.81 12.52
C VAL A 482 29.92 31.52 12.40
N PRO A 483 28.70 31.40 12.97
CA PRO A 483 28.35 30.70 14.22
C PRO A 483 27.35 29.52 14.11
N GLY A 484 27.16 28.82 15.23
CA GLY A 484 25.82 28.36 15.65
C GLY A 484 25.70 26.87 15.94
N LEU A 485 25.41 26.52 17.20
CA LEU A 485 24.35 25.55 17.51
C LEU A 485 24.01 25.57 19.01
N LYS A 486 22.73 25.85 19.28
CA LYS A 486 22.09 25.71 20.59
C LYS A 486 21.99 24.23 20.96
N ARG A 487 22.52 23.92 22.14
CA ARG A 487 21.94 23.15 23.26
C ARG A 487 21.00 21.99 22.89
N TRP A 488 21.39 20.77 23.24
CA TRP A 488 20.62 19.89 24.13
C TRP A 488 21.60 19.27 25.14
N GLY A 489 21.24 19.28 26.42
CA GLY A 489 22.12 18.98 27.56
C GLY A 489 21.71 17.75 28.38
N PHE A 490 22.52 17.52 29.42
CA PHE A 490 22.31 16.67 30.61
C PHE A 490 22.15 15.15 30.36
N PHE A 491 22.90 14.24 31.00
CA PHE A 491 23.37 14.16 32.39
C PHE A 491 24.82 13.66 32.52
N THR A 492 25.46 14.06 33.62
CA THR A 492 26.70 13.52 34.24
C THR A 492 26.36 13.24 35.72
N PRO A 493 27.24 12.69 36.59
CA PRO A 493 28.13 11.50 36.59
C PRO A 493 27.78 10.59 37.84
N PRO A 494 28.62 9.71 38.47
CA PRO A 494 29.99 9.90 39.03
C PRO A 494 31.02 8.78 38.66
N VAL A 495 32.33 9.07 38.50
CA VAL A 495 33.48 8.99 39.48
C VAL A 495 33.67 7.57 40.05
N ALA A 496 34.81 6.86 39.98
CA ALA A 496 36.26 7.17 39.97
C ALA A 496 37.00 6.17 39.04
N GLY A 497 38.15 6.43 38.40
CA GLY A 497 39.28 7.22 38.84
C GLY A 497 40.45 6.31 39.27
N ALA A 498 40.97 5.45 38.38
CA ALA A 498 42.25 4.77 38.63
C ALA A 498 43.05 4.28 37.41
N ASP A 499 42.52 4.09 36.20
CA ASP A 499 43.30 3.37 35.16
C ASP A 499 43.93 4.23 34.05
N LEU A 500 43.63 5.52 33.98
CA LEU A 500 44.18 6.41 32.94
C LEU A 500 45.49 7.13 33.33
N ARG A 501 45.94 7.01 34.59
CA ARG A 501 47.27 7.52 35.01
C ARG A 501 48.40 6.52 34.80
N ALA A 502 48.13 5.21 34.82
CA ALA A 502 49.16 4.18 34.64
C ALA A 502 49.66 4.10 33.18
N ALA A 503 48.76 4.20 32.20
CA ALA A 503 49.10 4.09 30.78
C ALA A 503 49.88 5.31 30.23
N LEU A 504 49.69 6.50 30.81
CA LEU A 504 50.35 7.74 30.34
C LEU A 504 51.77 7.91 30.90
N VAL A 505 52.05 7.43 32.11
CA VAL A 505 53.40 7.52 32.70
C VAL A 505 54.37 6.51 32.05
N ALA A 506 53.89 5.35 31.62
CA ALA A 506 54.72 4.34 30.97
C ALA A 506 55.18 4.72 29.54
N SER A 507 54.43 5.56 28.83
CA SER A 507 54.67 5.82 27.40
C SER A 507 55.52 7.07 27.10
N CYS A 508 55.79 7.94 28.09
CA CYS A 508 56.51 9.19 27.88
C CYS A 508 57.97 9.21 28.38
N PHE A 509 58.47 8.16 29.03
CA PHE A 509 59.84 8.12 29.58
C PHE A 509 60.79 7.06 28.99
N LEU A 510 60.33 6.22 28.06
CA LEU A 510 61.14 5.14 27.46
C LEU A 510 62.17 5.58 26.40
N GLY A 511 62.89 6.68 26.61
CA GLY A 511 63.91 7.10 25.65
C GLY A 511 64.86 8.23 26.04
N ALA A 512 65.01 8.56 27.32
CA ALA A 512 65.76 9.76 27.72
C ALA A 512 66.94 9.57 28.69
N PHE A 513 67.34 8.35 29.09
CA PHE A 513 68.53 8.16 29.94
C PHE A 513 69.38 6.92 29.56
N PRO A 514 70.73 7.01 29.64
CA PRO A 514 71.63 5.88 29.46
C PRO A 514 71.66 4.97 30.72
N PRO A 515 72.15 3.71 30.61
CA PRO A 515 71.91 2.70 31.62
C PRO A 515 72.85 2.88 32.82
N VAL A 516 72.28 2.95 34.02
CA VAL A 516 72.99 2.67 35.28
C VAL A 516 72.03 1.84 36.16
N ASP A 517 72.57 0.80 36.78
CA ASP A 517 71.91 -0.25 37.57
C ASP A 517 70.67 0.15 38.38
N LEU A 518 69.55 -0.54 38.14
CA LEU A 518 68.42 -0.63 39.08
C LEU A 518 67.89 -2.09 39.12
N ARG A 519 68.66 -2.97 39.77
CA ARG A 519 68.09 -4.11 40.51
C ARG A 519 67.31 -3.54 41.70
N ALA A 520 66.03 -3.25 41.53
CA ALA A 520 65.05 -3.10 42.60
C ALA A 520 63.68 -2.76 41.98
N VAL A 521 62.61 -3.22 42.63
CA VAL A 521 61.18 -2.95 42.32
C VAL A 521 60.55 -3.84 41.25
N CYS A 522 60.76 -5.16 41.39
CA CYS A 522 59.73 -6.17 41.10
C CYS A 522 59.67 -7.15 42.28
N PHE A 523 59.26 -6.64 43.45
CA PHE A 523 58.88 -7.45 44.61
C PHE A 523 57.88 -6.61 45.41
N VAL A 524 56.61 -7.01 45.36
CA VAL A 524 55.50 -6.77 46.30
C VAL A 524 54.20 -6.97 45.49
N ARG A 525 53.36 -7.90 45.99
CA ARG A 525 52.04 -8.38 45.49
C ARG A 525 51.99 -9.64 44.63
N ALA A 526 52.97 -10.53 44.80
CA ALA A 526 52.67 -11.94 45.03
C ALA A 526 53.11 -12.22 46.47
N ILE A 527 52.33 -12.97 47.26
CA ILE A 527 52.30 -13.03 48.74
C ILE A 527 51.29 -12.02 49.34
N GLU A 528 50.00 -12.34 49.19
CA GLU A 528 48.95 -12.17 50.20
C GLU A 528 47.63 -12.66 49.59
N GLU A 529 47.52 -13.97 49.36
CA GLU A 529 46.22 -14.68 49.33
C GLU A 529 46.46 -16.21 49.41
N GLU A 530 47.26 -16.60 50.39
CA GLU A 530 47.29 -17.99 50.86
C GLU A 530 47.46 -17.98 52.37
N ARG A 531 46.34 -17.74 53.09
CA ARG A 531 46.04 -18.27 54.43
C ARG A 531 44.68 -17.73 54.91
N ARG A 532 43.63 -18.51 54.61
CA ARG A 532 42.33 -18.69 55.30
C ARG A 532 41.32 -19.10 54.21
N GLY A 533 40.79 -20.30 54.14
CA GLY A 533 40.94 -21.48 54.97
C GLY A 533 40.50 -22.70 54.16
N GLU A 534 40.93 -23.85 54.64
CA GLU A 534 40.48 -25.19 54.27
C GLU A 534 38.95 -25.28 54.23
N LEU A 535 38.41 -26.05 53.29
CA LEU A 535 37.73 -27.31 53.58
C LEU A 535 37.14 -27.93 52.30
N ASP A 536 37.62 -29.16 52.06
CA ASP A 536 36.90 -30.34 51.60
C ASP A 536 36.46 -30.57 50.14
N ALA A 537 36.75 -31.82 49.79
CA ALA A 537 36.10 -32.73 48.85
C ALA A 537 36.32 -32.43 47.36
N ALA A 538 37.28 -33.10 46.72
CA ALA A 538 37.23 -34.50 46.29
C ALA A 538 36.47 -34.71 44.97
N GLU A 539 37.14 -35.49 44.12
CA GLU A 539 36.57 -36.42 43.14
C GLU A 539 36.15 -35.95 41.73
N LEU A 540 36.80 -36.64 40.79
CA LEU A 540 36.23 -37.35 39.64
C LEU A 540 35.82 -36.55 38.39
N TRP A 541 36.61 -36.80 37.33
CA TRP A 541 36.18 -37.29 36.01
C TRP A 541 34.77 -36.88 35.53
N ILE A 542 34.72 -36.00 34.52
CA ILE A 542 34.22 -36.20 33.13
C ILE A 542 34.41 -34.90 32.34
#